data_AF-K1U6A1-F1
#
_entry.id   AF-K1U6A1-F1
#
_cell.length_a   1.000
_cell.length_b   1.000
_cell.length_c   1.000
_cell.angle_alpha   90.00
_cell.angle_beta   90.00
_cell.angle_gamma   90.00
#
_symmetry.space_group_name_H-M   'P 1'
#
loop_
_entity.id
_entity.type
_entity.pdbx_description
1 polymer ?
#
loop_
_entity_poly.entity_id
_entity_poly.type
_entity_poly.pdbx_seq_one_letter_code
_entity_poly.pdbx_strand_id
1 'polypeptide(L)'
;RYRKAFDLADQLIKDADTSGSYALYPHEKYVAAWSVEAKFGSESFFEIANSVDDTPGRDSWGYLLNWYGYQKGFVTQKYAEQMLADPGDVRGQLLEENKYAGKTVWWLYKLRGTDLKTAPLECNNVVLRLSEVYLIAAEAGCKLGGDAAVQGLGYLNEIVKRGNPDN
;
A
#
# COMPACT_ATOMS: atom_id res chain seq x y z
N ARG A 1 -19.90 10.10 -14.66
CA ARG A 1 -18.65 10.14 -13.87
C ARG A 1 -18.03 8.75 -13.73
N TYR A 2 -18.78 7.76 -13.22
CA TYR A 2 -18.26 6.38 -13.04
C TYR A 2 -17.84 5.68 -14.33
N ARG A 3 -18.57 5.87 -15.44
CA ARG A 3 -18.20 5.28 -16.76
C ARG A 3 -16.77 5.67 -17.17
N LYS A 4 -16.47 6.97 -17.21
CA LYS A 4 -15.13 7.47 -17.54
C LYS A 4 -14.03 6.95 -16.60
N ALA A 5 -14.33 6.83 -15.29
CA ALA A 5 -13.37 6.29 -14.33
C ALA A 5 -13.11 4.80 -14.55
N PHE A 6 -14.16 4.02 -14.80
CA PHE A 6 -14.07 2.61 -15.12
C PHE A 6 -13.25 2.40 -16.40
N ASP A 7 -13.64 3.06 -17.50
CA ASP A 7 -13.01 2.86 -18.81
C ASP A 7 -11.52 3.25 -18.77
N LEU A 8 -11.16 4.33 -18.05
CA LEU A 8 -9.76 4.73 -17.88
C LEU A 8 -8.96 3.72 -17.04
N ALA A 9 -9.52 3.26 -15.93
CA ALA A 9 -8.83 2.32 -15.05
C ALA A 9 -8.68 0.93 -15.70
N ASP A 10 -9.73 0.44 -16.35
CA ASP A 10 -9.74 -0.78 -17.15
C ASP A 10 -8.66 -0.75 -18.25
N GLN A 11 -8.58 0.35 -19.00
CA GLN A 11 -7.55 0.51 -20.04
C GLN A 11 -6.14 0.53 -19.43
N LEU A 12 -5.90 1.28 -18.35
CA LEU A 12 -4.59 1.35 -17.70
C LEU A 12 -4.13 -0.02 -17.16
N ILE A 13 -5.06 -0.82 -16.62
CA ILE A 13 -4.75 -2.19 -16.17
C ILE A 13 -4.36 -3.06 -17.36
N LYS A 14 -5.12 -3.02 -18.45
CA LYS A 14 -4.82 -3.79 -19.68
C LYS A 14 -3.49 -3.37 -20.31
N ASP A 15 -3.17 -2.09 -20.30
CA ASP A 15 -1.89 -1.56 -20.82
C ASP A 15 -0.72 -1.99 -19.94
N ALA A 16 -0.89 -2.01 -18.61
CA ALA A 16 0.10 -2.54 -17.67
C ALA A 16 0.36 -4.03 -17.94
N ASP A 17 -0.69 -4.83 -18.07
CA ASP A 17 -0.61 -6.28 -18.34
C ASP A 17 0.06 -6.57 -19.70
N THR A 18 -0.31 -5.81 -20.73
CA THR A 18 0.20 -6.02 -22.10
C THR A 18 1.66 -5.59 -22.23
N SER A 19 2.04 -4.48 -21.60
CA SER A 19 3.40 -3.95 -21.68
C SER A 19 4.37 -4.65 -20.73
N GLY A 20 3.88 -5.25 -19.64
CA GLY A 20 4.69 -5.75 -18.54
C GLY A 20 5.46 -4.63 -17.79
N SER A 21 5.14 -3.36 -18.05
CA SER A 21 5.86 -2.21 -17.46
C SER A 21 5.50 -1.98 -16.00
N TYR A 22 4.32 -2.44 -15.58
CA TYR A 22 3.83 -2.37 -14.21
C TYR A 22 3.16 -3.69 -13.83
N ALA A 23 3.27 -4.08 -12.57
CA ALA A 23 2.68 -5.31 -12.05
C ALA A 23 2.37 -5.18 -10.56
N LEU A 24 1.26 -5.78 -10.13
CA LEU A 24 0.91 -5.88 -8.71
C LEU A 24 2.02 -6.63 -7.96
N TYR A 25 2.37 -6.16 -6.76
CA TYR A 25 3.30 -6.89 -5.92
C TYR A 25 2.69 -8.24 -5.52
N PRO A 26 3.39 -9.36 -5.75
CA PRO A 26 2.96 -10.66 -5.24
C PRO A 26 2.78 -10.64 -3.72
N HIS A 27 1.93 -11.54 -3.20
CA HIS A 27 1.66 -11.66 -1.77
C HIS A 27 2.97 -11.74 -0.95
N GLU A 28 3.87 -12.63 -1.34
CA GLU A 28 5.13 -12.94 -0.64
C GLU A 28 6.17 -11.82 -0.75
N LYS A 29 5.98 -10.89 -1.68
CA LYS A 29 6.87 -9.74 -1.91
C LYS A 29 6.28 -8.43 -1.41
N TYR A 30 5.03 -8.44 -0.93
CA TYR A 30 4.31 -7.22 -0.58
C TYR A 30 5.02 -6.39 0.49
N VAL A 31 5.49 -7.01 1.58
CA VAL A 31 6.22 -6.29 2.65
C VAL A 31 7.56 -5.76 2.14
N ALA A 32 8.31 -6.55 1.38
CA ALA A 32 9.61 -6.18 0.86
C ALA A 32 9.54 -5.01 -0.16
N ALA A 33 8.45 -4.92 -0.91
CA ALA A 33 8.22 -3.84 -1.88
C ALA A 33 8.15 -2.44 -1.24
N TRP A 34 7.96 -2.36 0.08
CA TRP A 34 7.92 -1.12 0.84
C TRP A 34 9.28 -0.68 1.43
N SER A 35 10.35 -1.42 1.14
CA SER A 35 11.73 -1.12 1.56
C SER A 35 12.32 0.06 0.78
N VAL A 36 13.20 0.84 1.42
CA VAL A 36 14.11 1.78 0.76
C VAL A 36 15.01 1.11 -0.30
N GLU A 37 15.19 -0.22 -0.22
CA GLU A 37 15.92 -1.03 -1.20
C GLU A 37 15.07 -1.39 -2.45
N ALA A 38 13.76 -1.11 -2.42
CA ALA A 38 12.80 -1.44 -3.47
C ALA A 38 12.06 -0.20 -4.02
N LYS A 39 12.72 0.98 -3.98
CA LYS A 39 12.22 2.23 -4.57
C LYS A 39 11.87 2.05 -6.05
N PHE A 40 10.91 2.81 -6.54
CA PHE A 40 10.40 2.74 -7.91
C PHE A 40 9.93 1.33 -8.29
N GLY A 41 9.28 0.63 -7.34
CA GLY A 41 8.81 -0.73 -7.54
C GLY A 41 7.71 -0.85 -8.61
N SER A 42 7.40 -2.08 -9.00
CA SER A 42 6.52 -2.41 -10.15
C SER A 42 5.10 -1.86 -10.11
N GLU A 43 4.58 -1.41 -8.96
CA GLU A 43 3.28 -0.73 -8.92
C GLU A 43 3.38 0.80 -9.03
N SER A 44 4.56 1.41 -8.87
CA SER A 44 4.73 2.85 -8.67
C SER A 44 4.68 3.61 -10.00
N PHE A 45 3.57 4.29 -10.30
CA PHE A 45 3.49 5.20 -11.45
C PHE A 45 4.19 6.52 -11.15
N PHE A 46 4.05 7.00 -9.92
CA PHE A 46 4.66 8.22 -9.45
C PHE A 46 4.99 8.12 -7.96
N GLU A 47 6.25 8.38 -7.64
CA GLU A 47 6.73 8.52 -6.26
C GLU A 47 7.66 9.71 -6.13
N ILE A 48 7.65 10.33 -4.95
CA ILE A 48 8.55 11.41 -4.60
C ILE A 48 9.90 10.80 -4.21
N ALA A 49 10.91 11.04 -5.04
CA ALA A 49 12.28 10.63 -4.78
C ALA A 49 12.84 11.36 -3.54
N ASN A 50 13.48 10.60 -2.65
CA ASN A 50 14.12 11.10 -1.45
C ASN A 50 15.48 10.40 -1.25
N SER A 51 16.38 11.03 -0.49
CA SER A 51 17.72 10.54 -0.19
C SER A 51 18.07 10.80 1.28
N VAL A 52 19.20 10.27 1.74
CA VAL A 52 19.69 10.54 3.11
C VAL A 52 20.29 11.94 3.24
N ASP A 53 20.69 12.55 2.13
CA ASP A 53 21.38 13.84 2.08
C ASP A 53 20.42 15.02 1.82
N ASP A 54 19.19 14.73 1.39
CA ASP A 54 18.18 15.74 1.08
C ASP A 54 17.16 15.93 2.20
N THR A 55 16.62 17.14 2.30
CA THR A 55 15.39 17.37 3.09
C THR A 55 14.23 16.60 2.44
N PRO A 56 13.29 16.03 3.23
CA PRO A 56 12.93 16.45 4.59
C PRO A 56 13.60 15.69 5.76
N GLY A 57 14.38 14.63 5.50
CA GLY A 57 15.09 13.87 6.54
C GLY A 57 14.20 13.42 7.70
N ARG A 58 14.35 14.06 8.88
CA ARG A 58 13.58 13.72 10.10
C ARG A 58 12.11 14.17 10.07
N ASP A 59 11.77 15.13 9.22
CA ASP A 59 10.38 15.52 8.98
C ASP A 59 9.79 14.79 7.76
N SER A 60 10.49 13.79 7.22
CA SER A 60 9.94 12.88 6.21
C SER A 60 8.80 12.06 6.78
N TRP A 61 7.84 11.67 5.93
CA TRP A 61 6.72 10.83 6.35
C TRP A 61 7.17 9.50 6.97
N GLY A 62 8.26 8.94 6.46
CA GLY A 62 8.86 7.72 7.00
C GLY A 62 9.33 7.91 8.45
N TYR A 63 10.04 9.01 8.72
CA TYR A 63 10.53 9.31 10.07
C TYR A 63 9.41 9.73 11.04
N LEU A 64 8.41 10.47 10.55
CA LEU A 64 7.25 10.91 11.35
C LEU A 64 6.42 9.74 11.86
N LEU A 65 6.17 8.73 11.02
CA LEU A 65 5.35 7.55 11.39
C LEU A 65 6.13 6.46 12.11
N ASN A 66 7.47 6.43 11.98
CA ASN A 66 8.27 5.40 12.61
C ASN A 66 8.31 5.56 14.14
N TRP A 67 8.13 4.45 14.86
CA TRP A 67 8.19 4.43 16.33
C TRP A 67 9.52 4.93 16.89
N TYR A 68 10.62 4.62 16.21
CA TYR A 68 11.99 5.00 16.57
C TYR A 68 12.41 6.34 15.96
N GLY A 69 11.48 7.03 15.29
CA GLY A 69 11.66 8.37 14.75
C GLY A 69 10.93 9.38 15.63
N TYR A 70 10.04 10.17 15.01
CA TYR A 70 9.28 11.20 15.71
C TYR A 70 7.95 10.75 16.29
N GLN A 71 7.55 9.50 16.05
CA GLN A 71 6.41 8.86 16.71
C GLN A 71 5.12 9.72 16.68
N LYS A 72 4.78 10.28 15.51
CA LYS A 72 3.66 11.24 15.38
C LYS A 72 2.29 10.59 15.23
N GLY A 73 2.22 9.29 14.97
CA GLY A 73 0.96 8.59 14.82
C GLY A 73 1.09 7.08 14.86
N PHE A 74 -0.02 6.44 15.21
CA PHE A 74 -0.22 5.00 15.22
C PHE A 74 -1.52 4.69 14.48
N VAL A 75 -1.72 3.44 14.05
CA VAL A 75 -3.03 3.06 13.51
C VAL A 75 -4.06 3.03 14.63
N THR A 76 -5.33 3.28 14.28
CA THR A 76 -6.41 3.13 15.26
C THR A 76 -6.58 1.66 15.65
N GLN A 77 -7.11 1.42 16.85
CA GLN A 77 -7.44 0.07 17.31
C GLN A 77 -8.36 -0.65 16.32
N LYS A 78 -9.35 0.04 15.74
CA LYS A 78 -10.23 -0.52 14.70
C LYS A 78 -9.43 -1.06 13.50
N TYR A 79 -8.43 -0.32 13.02
CA TYR A 79 -7.62 -0.77 11.89
C TYR A 79 -6.73 -1.96 12.27
N ALA A 80 -6.11 -1.91 13.45
CA ALA A 80 -5.33 -3.04 13.95
C ALA A 80 -6.18 -4.30 14.09
N GLU A 81 -7.35 -4.22 14.75
CA GLU A 81 -8.28 -5.34 14.89
C GLU A 81 -8.77 -5.87 13.55
N GLN A 82 -9.08 -4.99 12.58
CA GLN A 82 -9.48 -5.40 11.25
C GLN A 82 -8.38 -6.22 10.55
N MET A 83 -7.12 -5.76 10.61
CA MET A 83 -6.03 -6.46 9.95
C MET A 83 -5.60 -7.73 10.69
N LEU A 84 -5.65 -7.72 12.03
CA LEU A 84 -5.25 -8.87 12.85
C LEU A 84 -6.32 -9.97 12.92
N ALA A 85 -7.58 -9.66 12.55
CA ALA A 85 -8.64 -10.66 12.41
C ALA A 85 -8.40 -11.62 11.23
N ASP A 86 -7.64 -11.20 10.22
CA ASP A 86 -7.19 -12.03 9.10
C ASP A 86 -5.65 -12.11 9.10
N PRO A 87 -5.04 -13.00 9.91
CA PRO A 87 -3.58 -13.10 10.01
C PRO A 87 -2.91 -13.58 8.71
N GLY A 88 -3.68 -14.13 7.76
CA GLY A 88 -3.20 -14.48 6.42
C GLY A 88 -3.07 -13.26 5.51
N ASP A 89 -3.65 -12.12 5.86
CA ASP A 89 -3.53 -10.90 5.06
C ASP A 89 -2.15 -10.24 5.25
N VAL A 90 -1.35 -10.25 4.19
CA VAL A 90 0.02 -9.69 4.21
C VAL A 90 0.06 -8.21 4.57
N ARG A 91 -1.02 -7.46 4.37
CA ARG A 91 -1.08 -6.03 4.76
C ARG A 91 -0.98 -5.86 6.27
N GLY A 92 -1.41 -6.86 7.06
CA GLY A 92 -1.28 -6.86 8.51
C GLY A 92 0.18 -6.92 8.98
N GLN A 93 1.08 -7.49 8.17
CA GLN A 93 2.52 -7.58 8.48
C GLN A 93 3.26 -6.23 8.41
N LEU A 94 2.56 -5.16 7.99
CA LEU A 94 3.07 -3.79 8.08
C LEU A 94 2.76 -3.13 9.43
N LEU A 95 2.05 -3.82 10.33
CA LEU A 95 1.76 -3.34 11.67
C LEU A 95 2.79 -3.87 12.66
N GLU A 96 3.30 -2.96 13.48
CA GLU A 96 4.28 -3.28 14.51
C GLU A 96 3.70 -2.94 15.88
N GLU A 97 3.69 -3.92 16.80
CA GLU A 97 3.13 -3.75 18.13
C GLU A 97 4.09 -2.99 19.06
N ASN A 98 3.55 -2.10 19.90
CA ASN A 98 4.30 -1.53 21.02
C ASN A 98 3.39 -1.12 22.19
N LYS A 99 3.96 -0.53 23.24
CA LYS A 99 3.25 0.00 24.41
C LYS A 99 3.34 1.52 24.45
N TYR A 100 2.19 2.19 24.47
CA TYR A 100 2.08 3.64 24.66
C TYR A 100 1.03 3.94 25.73
N ALA A 101 1.36 4.81 26.69
CA ALA A 101 0.47 5.17 27.80
C ALA A 101 -0.16 3.95 28.52
N GLY A 102 0.63 2.88 28.72
CA GLY A 102 0.18 1.65 29.39
C GLY A 102 -0.72 0.73 28.56
N LYS A 103 -0.96 1.03 27.28
CA LYS A 103 -1.81 0.23 26.38
C LYS A 103 -1.02 -0.34 25.21
N THR A 104 -1.46 -1.49 24.69
CA THR A 104 -0.99 -1.98 23.38
C THR A 104 -1.47 -1.03 22.30
N VAL A 105 -0.55 -0.65 21.41
CA VAL A 105 -0.81 0.12 20.19
C VAL A 105 -0.06 -0.51 19.02
N TRP A 106 -0.45 -0.18 17.79
CA TRP A 106 0.22 -0.63 16.59
C TRP A 106 0.62 0.56 15.74
N TRP A 107 1.88 0.64 15.33
CA TRP A 107 2.35 1.68 14.42
C TRP A 107 2.49 1.13 13.00
N LEU A 108 2.36 2.02 12.00
CA LEU A 108 2.38 1.63 10.59
C LEU A 108 3.82 1.64 10.06
N TYR A 109 4.40 0.46 9.88
CA TYR A 109 5.73 0.29 9.31
C TYR A 109 5.70 0.03 7.80
N LYS A 110 4.98 0.90 7.08
CA LYS A 110 4.90 0.89 5.61
C LYS A 110 6.07 1.63 4.94
N LEU A 111 6.73 2.57 5.61
CA LEU A 111 7.92 3.23 5.08
C LEU A 111 9.13 2.60 5.76
N ARG A 112 9.74 1.61 5.09
CA ARG A 112 10.66 0.66 5.72
C ARG A 112 12.12 1.01 5.43
N GLY A 113 12.91 1.19 6.48
CA GLY A 113 14.37 1.25 6.38
C GLY A 113 14.98 -0.15 6.33
N THR A 114 16.31 -0.21 6.33
CA THR A 114 17.08 -1.45 6.39
C THR A 114 17.16 -2.05 7.80
N ASP A 115 16.90 -1.24 8.84
CA ASP A 115 16.83 -1.66 10.24
C ASP A 115 15.49 -1.26 10.86
N LEU A 116 14.82 -2.19 11.54
CA LEU A 116 13.53 -1.96 12.20
C LEU A 116 13.62 -0.87 13.28
N LYS A 117 14.73 -0.82 14.00
CA LYS A 117 14.90 0.05 15.17
C LYS A 117 15.59 1.38 14.86
N THR A 118 15.80 1.67 13.59
CA THR A 118 16.37 2.93 13.10
C THR A 118 15.39 3.55 12.11
N ALA A 119 14.83 4.71 12.45
CA ALA A 119 13.89 5.38 11.57
C ALA A 119 14.57 5.88 10.27
N PRO A 120 14.02 5.55 9.10
CA PRO A 120 14.62 5.91 7.81
C PRO A 120 14.46 7.41 7.53
N LEU A 121 15.45 8.00 6.87
CA LEU A 121 15.45 9.40 6.42
C LEU A 121 15.06 9.54 4.95
N GLU A 122 15.24 8.45 4.20
CA GLU A 122 15.32 8.41 2.75
C GLU A 122 14.15 7.66 2.08
N CYS A 123 13.08 7.34 2.81
CA CYS A 123 11.91 6.71 2.20
C CYS A 123 11.30 7.61 1.13
N ASN A 124 11.02 7.02 -0.04
CA ASN A 124 10.21 7.66 -1.07
C ASN A 124 8.73 7.59 -0.67
N ASN A 125 7.94 8.56 -1.11
CA ASN A 125 6.50 8.58 -0.89
C ASN A 125 5.78 8.25 -2.20
N VAL A 126 5.13 7.09 -2.27
CA VAL A 126 4.31 6.70 -3.42
C VAL A 126 3.08 7.60 -3.49
N VAL A 127 2.84 8.20 -4.65
CA VAL A 127 1.72 9.13 -4.90
C VAL A 127 0.62 8.44 -5.72
N LEU A 128 0.99 7.73 -6.79
CA LEU A 128 0.06 6.97 -7.64
C LEU A 128 0.62 5.58 -7.87
N ARG A 129 -0.20 4.54 -7.67
CA ARG A 129 0.21 3.15 -7.88
C ARG A 129 -0.87 2.25 -8.46
N LEU A 130 -0.45 1.14 -9.07
CA LEU A 130 -1.30 0.21 -9.79
C LEU A 130 -2.47 -0.34 -8.96
N SER A 131 -2.28 -0.76 -7.70
CA SER A 131 -3.42 -1.25 -6.91
C SER A 131 -4.54 -0.21 -6.71
N GLU A 132 -4.24 1.09 -6.75
CA GLU A 132 -5.29 2.12 -6.69
C GLU A 132 -6.16 2.08 -7.94
N VAL A 133 -5.57 1.86 -9.11
CA VAL A 133 -6.28 1.74 -10.38
C VAL A 133 -7.22 0.52 -10.36
N TYR A 134 -6.78 -0.62 -9.83
CA TYR A 134 -7.65 -1.79 -9.60
C TYR A 134 -8.85 -1.46 -8.70
N LEU A 135 -8.61 -0.72 -7.61
CA LEU A 135 -9.69 -0.31 -6.70
C LEU A 135 -10.64 0.73 -7.33
N ILE A 136 -10.14 1.63 -8.18
CA ILE A 136 -10.95 2.57 -8.96
C ILE A 136 -11.86 1.80 -9.93
N ALA A 137 -11.32 0.81 -10.66
CA ALA A 137 -12.10 -0.03 -11.56
C ALA A 137 -13.16 -0.83 -10.79
N ALA A 138 -12.81 -1.41 -9.66
CA ALA A 138 -13.74 -2.13 -8.78
C ALA A 138 -14.89 -1.24 -8.28
N GLU A 139 -14.58 -0.05 -7.74
CA GLU A 139 -15.58 0.88 -7.24
C GLU A 139 -16.49 1.39 -8.37
N ALA A 140 -15.90 1.83 -9.48
CA ALA A 140 -16.65 2.36 -10.60
C ALA A 140 -17.53 1.28 -11.25
N GLY A 141 -17.01 0.06 -11.39
CA GLY A 141 -17.74 -1.10 -11.91
C GLY A 141 -18.94 -1.45 -11.03
N CYS A 142 -18.73 -1.54 -9.72
CA CYS A 142 -19.80 -1.78 -8.75
C CYS A 142 -20.94 -0.75 -8.87
N LYS A 143 -20.60 0.53 -9.01
CA LYS A 143 -21.58 1.62 -9.12
C LYS A 143 -22.30 1.68 -10.47
N LEU A 144 -21.70 1.13 -11.54
CA LEU A 144 -22.31 1.07 -12.86
C LEU A 144 -23.28 -0.11 -13.01
N GLY A 145 -23.04 -1.21 -12.30
CA GLY A 145 -23.84 -2.43 -12.45
C GLY A 145 -23.56 -3.16 -13.78
N GLY A 146 -24.36 -4.21 -14.04
CA GLY A 146 -24.24 -5.02 -15.26
C GLY A 146 -22.84 -5.60 -15.46
N ASP A 147 -22.38 -5.63 -16.71
CA ASP A 147 -21.09 -6.21 -17.08
C ASP A 147 -19.90 -5.50 -16.42
N ALA A 148 -20.02 -4.19 -16.15
CA ALA A 148 -18.98 -3.43 -15.47
C ALA A 148 -18.82 -3.87 -14.00
N ALA A 149 -19.89 -4.28 -13.34
CA ALA A 149 -19.81 -4.83 -11.99
C ALA A 149 -19.14 -6.21 -11.97
N VAL A 150 -19.38 -7.05 -12.98
CA VAL A 150 -18.73 -8.36 -13.12
C VAL A 150 -17.21 -8.17 -13.31
N GLN A 151 -16.81 -7.27 -14.20
CA GLN A 151 -15.39 -6.96 -14.42
C GLN A 151 -14.76 -6.30 -13.18
N GLY A 152 -15.45 -5.33 -12.56
CA GLY A 152 -15.01 -4.68 -11.33
C GLY A 152 -14.80 -5.65 -10.17
N LEU A 153 -15.66 -6.68 -10.05
CA LEU A 153 -15.47 -7.74 -9.07
C LEU A 153 -14.21 -8.56 -9.34
N GLY A 154 -13.88 -8.82 -10.61
CA GLY A 154 -12.61 -9.42 -11.00
C GLY A 154 -11.41 -8.61 -10.50
N TYR A 155 -11.39 -7.31 -10.77
CA TYR A 155 -10.32 -6.42 -10.30
C TYR A 155 -10.24 -6.33 -8.77
N LEU A 156 -11.37 -6.37 -8.06
CA LEU A 156 -11.36 -6.43 -6.61
C LEU A 156 -10.71 -7.73 -6.11
N ASN A 157 -11.05 -8.86 -6.72
CA ASN A 157 -10.52 -10.17 -6.33
C ASN A 157 -9.00 -10.26 -6.49
N GLU A 158 -8.41 -9.61 -7.50
CA GLU A 158 -6.94 -9.54 -7.64
C GLU A 158 -6.28 -8.89 -6.41
N ILE A 159 -6.88 -7.82 -5.87
CA ILE A 159 -6.37 -7.15 -4.66
C ILE A 159 -6.63 -7.96 -3.40
N VAL A 160 -7.82 -8.57 -3.29
CA VAL A 160 -8.20 -9.40 -2.13
C VAL A 160 -7.30 -10.63 -2.03
N LYS A 161 -7.14 -11.38 -3.13
CA LYS A 161 -6.34 -12.60 -3.18
C LYS A 161 -4.84 -12.33 -3.05
N ARG A 162 -4.36 -11.18 -3.54
CA ARG A 162 -2.99 -10.76 -3.23
C ARG A 162 -2.82 -10.50 -1.73
N GLY A 163 -3.82 -9.89 -1.09
CA GLY A 163 -3.84 -9.68 0.36
C GLY A 163 -3.74 -11.00 1.12
N ASN A 164 -4.70 -11.90 0.89
CA ASN A 164 -4.71 -13.26 1.39
C ASN A 164 -5.28 -14.19 0.30
N PRO A 165 -4.50 -15.16 -0.23
CA PRO A 165 -4.96 -16.07 -1.29
C PRO A 165 -6.14 -16.98 -0.92
N ASP A 166 -6.43 -17.14 0.37
CA ASP A 166 -7.53 -17.98 0.89
C ASP A 166 -8.90 -17.26 0.87
N ASN A 167 -8.93 -15.97 0.54
CA ASN A 167 -10.15 -15.13 0.48
C ASN A 167 -10.88 -15.14 -0.89
#